data_AF-A0A382C5P3-F1
#
_entry.id   AF-A0A382C5P3-F1
#
_cell.length_a   1.000
_cell.length_b   1.000
_cell.length_c   1.000
_cell.angle_alpha   90.00
_cell.angle_beta   90.00
_cell.angle_gamma   90.00
#
_symmetry.space_group_name_H-M   'P 1'
#
loop_
_entity.id
_entity.type
_entity.pdbx_description
1 polymer ?
#
loop_
_entity_poly.entity_id
_entity_poly.type
_entity_poly.pdbx_seq_one_letter_code
_entity_poly.pdbx_strand_id
1 'polypeptide(L)'
;MIGSWIAVFLTLAIFSYLYKDNPFYKVAEHLFVGISTGYWTSMFFWTQIQPNLFGRLWPASAYNSDSIWYKFYNLLGIFSSVFPDGGIDKGHHMELLYLLPFALGIMMLLSVSSKLSWMARWGIAYTVGMAAGLRAYGFLNSNVLGQIKGSAFQIFNSDLPFFALA
;
A
#
# COMPACT_ATOMS: atom_id res chain seq x y z
N MET A 1 -21.54 28.22 8.34
CA MET A 1 -21.08 29.62 8.48
C MET A 1 -19.73 29.74 9.19
N ILE A 2 -19.40 28.91 10.20
CA ILE A 2 -18.07 28.91 10.84
C ILE A 2 -16.93 28.47 9.89
N GLY A 3 -17.18 27.49 9.02
CA GLY A 3 -16.16 26.94 8.12
C GLY A 3 -15.64 27.93 7.08
N SER A 4 -16.47 28.88 6.63
CA SER A 4 -16.06 29.90 5.65
C SER A 4 -15.05 30.89 6.25
N TRP A 5 -15.22 31.26 7.51
CA TRP A 5 -14.26 32.11 8.24
C TRP A 5 -12.95 31.38 8.51
N ILE A 6 -13.01 30.09 8.87
CA ILE A 6 -11.82 29.26 9.01
C ILE A 6 -11.05 29.14 7.69
N ALA A 7 -11.76 28.97 6.57
CA ALA A 7 -11.15 28.86 5.25
C ALA A 7 -10.44 30.16 4.85
N VAL A 8 -11.10 31.31 5.02
CA VAL A 8 -10.50 32.63 4.74
C VAL A 8 -9.25 32.87 5.59
N PHE A 9 -9.29 32.51 6.87
CA PHE A 9 -8.13 32.60 7.76
C PHE A 9 -6.99 31.69 7.30
N LEU A 10 -7.29 30.44 6.93
CA LEU A 10 -6.29 29.48 6.45
C LEU A 10 -5.63 29.95 5.14
N THR A 11 -6.43 30.51 4.22
CA THR A 11 -5.94 31.08 2.96
C THR A 11 -4.99 32.26 3.21
N LEU A 12 -5.34 33.17 4.12
CA LEU A 12 -4.44 34.26 4.52
C LEU A 12 -3.18 33.75 5.23
N ALA A 13 -3.31 32.71 6.07
CA ALA A 13 -2.17 32.08 6.75
C ALA A 13 -1.18 31.44 5.75
N ILE A 14 -1.68 30.86 4.65
CA ILE A 14 -0.83 30.35 3.56
C ILE A 14 -0.18 31.50 2.78
N PHE A 15 -0.92 32.57 2.48
CA PHE A 15 -0.34 33.76 1.84
C PHE A 15 0.70 34.49 2.71
N SER A 16 0.68 34.30 4.04
CA SER A 16 1.74 34.78 4.95
C SER A 16 3.12 34.18 4.65
N TYR A 17 3.21 33.16 3.80
CA TYR A 17 4.46 32.69 3.19
C TYR A 17 5.27 33.82 2.56
N LEU A 18 4.61 34.80 1.93
CA LEU A 18 5.27 35.93 1.25
C LEU A 18 5.98 36.88 2.24
N TYR A 19 5.66 36.82 3.54
CA TYR A 19 6.14 37.76 4.55
C TYR A 19 7.27 37.20 5.45
N LYS A 20 7.93 36.11 5.03
CA LYS A 20 9.09 35.47 5.70
C LYS A 20 8.72 34.77 7.04
N ASP A 21 8.99 33.46 7.10
CA ASP A 21 9.01 32.55 8.28
C ASP A 21 8.17 32.95 9.52
N ASN A 22 6.86 33.14 9.37
CA ASN A 22 5.96 33.38 10.50
C ASN A 22 5.43 32.03 11.06
N PRO A 23 5.41 31.80 12.39
CA PRO A 23 4.78 30.63 13.02
C PRO A 23 3.40 30.22 12.46
N PHE A 24 2.59 31.19 12.03
CA PHE A 24 1.28 30.93 11.43
C PHE A 24 1.34 30.12 10.13
N TYR A 25 2.35 30.34 9.29
CA TYR A 25 2.53 29.58 8.05
C TYR A 25 2.89 28.12 8.35
N LYS A 26 3.83 27.87 9.28
CA LYS A 26 4.25 26.51 9.66
C LYS A 26 3.08 25.71 10.26
N VAL A 27 2.23 26.36 11.06
CA VAL A 27 1.02 25.72 11.59
C VAL A 27 0.05 25.37 10.48
N ALA A 28 -0.19 26.27 9.51
CA ALA A 28 -1.05 26.01 8.37
C ALA A 28 -0.52 24.87 7.49
N GLU A 29 0.80 24.81 7.26
CA GLU A 29 1.46 23.75 6.50
C GLU A 29 1.30 22.37 7.17
N HIS A 30 1.63 22.25 8.47
CA HIS A 30 1.46 21.00 9.19
C HIS A 30 -0.01 20.58 9.33
N LEU A 31 -0.92 21.54 9.51
CA LEU A 31 -2.35 21.28 9.55
C LEU A 31 -2.86 20.76 8.20
N PHE A 32 -2.48 21.40 7.09
CA PHE A 32 -2.87 20.98 5.74
C PHE A 32 -2.35 19.58 5.40
N VAL A 33 -1.07 19.32 5.65
CA VAL A 33 -0.47 17.99 5.42
C VAL A 33 -1.10 16.96 6.36
N GLY A 34 -1.33 17.30 7.63
CA GLY A 34 -1.94 16.41 8.62
C GLY A 34 -3.37 16.01 8.25
N ILE A 35 -4.21 16.95 7.80
CA ILE A 35 -5.57 16.66 7.34
C ILE A 35 -5.54 15.77 6.09
N SER A 36 -4.63 16.06 5.15
CA SER A 36 -4.48 15.30 3.91
C SER A 36 -4.06 13.85 4.19
N THR A 37 -3.06 13.65 5.06
CA THR A 37 -2.62 12.32 5.48
C THR A 37 -3.71 11.60 6.24
N GLY A 38 -4.41 12.27 7.18
CA GLY A 38 -5.48 11.66 7.96
C GLY A 38 -6.65 11.18 7.09
N TYR A 39 -7.09 12.00 6.13
CA TYR A 39 -8.13 11.61 5.18
C TYR A 39 -7.70 10.41 4.34
N TRP A 40 -6.49 10.44 3.78
CA TRP A 40 -5.99 9.38 2.93
C TRP A 40 -5.82 8.05 3.69
N THR A 41 -5.28 8.10 4.92
CA THR A 41 -5.14 6.92 5.78
C THR A 41 -6.50 6.29 6.12
N SER A 42 -7.50 7.10 6.47
CA SER A 42 -8.86 6.60 6.73
C SER A 42 -9.46 5.95 5.47
N MET A 43 -9.40 6.63 4.33
CA MET A 43 -9.94 6.11 3.07
C MET A 43 -9.27 4.80 2.67
N PHE A 44 -7.94 4.73 2.78
CA PHE A 44 -7.17 3.52 2.47
C PHE A 44 -7.54 2.34 3.38
N PHE A 45 -7.81 2.62 4.66
CA PHE A 45 -8.25 1.60 5.60
C PHE A 45 -9.58 0.95 5.16
N TRP A 46 -10.59 1.77 4.85
CA TRP A 46 -11.91 1.28 4.43
C TRP A 46 -11.92 0.65 3.04
N THR A 47 -11.07 1.12 2.13
CA THR A 47 -11.10 0.68 0.71
C THR A 47 -10.10 -0.40 0.36
N GLN A 48 -8.98 -0.51 1.09
CA GLN A 48 -7.95 -1.49 0.80
C GLN A 48 -7.76 -2.51 1.92
N ILE A 49 -7.61 -2.04 3.16
CA ILE A 49 -7.29 -2.92 4.30
C ILE A 49 -8.49 -3.81 4.63
N GLN A 50 -9.66 -3.23 4.86
CA GLN A 50 -10.84 -4.00 5.26
C GLN A 50 -11.31 -5.01 4.19
N PRO A 51 -11.49 -4.64 2.91
CA PRO A 51 -11.94 -5.60 1.90
C PRO A 51 -10.87 -6.62 1.50
N ASN A 52 -9.62 -6.21 1.30
CA ASN A 52 -8.61 -7.12 0.73
C ASN A 52 -7.88 -7.96 1.78
N LEU A 53 -7.63 -7.44 2.98
CA LEU A 53 -6.97 -8.19 4.04
C LEU A 53 -8.01 -8.91 4.90
N PHE A 54 -8.90 -8.16 5.56
CA PHE A 54 -9.87 -8.74 6.49
C PHE A 54 -10.95 -9.56 5.76
N GLY A 55 -11.39 -9.12 4.58
CA GLY A 55 -12.33 -9.88 3.74
C GLY A 55 -11.85 -11.25 3.27
N ARG A 56 -10.53 -11.46 3.18
CA ARG A 56 -9.94 -12.76 2.80
C ARG A 56 -9.54 -13.61 4.01
N LEU A 57 -9.18 -12.98 5.13
CA LEU A 57 -8.87 -13.67 6.40
C LEU A 57 -10.12 -14.20 7.11
N TRP A 58 -11.22 -13.43 7.07
CA TRP A 58 -12.50 -13.76 7.70
C TRP A 58 -13.67 -13.59 6.71
N PRO A 59 -13.74 -14.43 5.66
CA PRO A 59 -14.84 -14.38 4.71
C PRO A 59 -16.13 -14.90 5.35
N ALA A 60 -17.27 -14.35 4.91
CA ALA A 60 -18.61 -14.79 5.32
C ALA A 60 -18.94 -16.21 4.80
N SER A 61 -18.41 -16.60 3.64
CA SER A 61 -18.72 -17.89 2.99
C SER A 61 -18.26 -19.14 3.75
N ALA A 62 -17.31 -19.01 4.67
CA ALA A 62 -16.75 -20.11 5.46
C ALA A 62 -16.97 -19.92 6.97
N TYR A 63 -17.96 -19.08 7.34
CA TYR A 63 -18.28 -18.81 8.72
C TYR A 63 -18.73 -20.09 9.43
N ASN A 64 -17.88 -20.60 10.31
CA ASN A 64 -18.20 -21.70 11.21
C ASN A 64 -17.98 -21.21 12.65
N SER A 65 -19.08 -21.03 13.39
CA SER A 65 -19.08 -20.57 14.79
C SER A 65 -18.29 -21.46 15.74
N ASP A 66 -18.05 -22.73 15.36
CA ASP A 66 -17.31 -23.68 16.20
C ASP A 66 -15.79 -23.52 16.10
N SER A 67 -15.29 -22.91 15.01
CA SER A 67 -13.86 -22.75 14.80
C SER A 67 -13.28 -21.67 15.71
N ILE A 68 -12.18 -22.00 16.39
CA ILE A 68 -11.43 -21.11 17.30
C ILE A 68 -11.10 -19.78 16.62
N TRP A 69 -10.87 -19.81 15.31
CA TRP A 69 -10.54 -18.64 14.50
C TRP A 69 -11.67 -17.60 14.41
N TYR A 70 -12.93 -18.06 14.29
CA TYR A 70 -14.09 -17.17 14.24
C TYR A 70 -14.57 -16.75 15.65
N LYS A 71 -14.22 -17.50 16.70
CA LYS A 71 -14.38 -17.03 18.09
C LYS A 71 -13.48 -15.84 18.39
N PHE A 72 -12.24 -15.84 17.90
CA PHE A 72 -11.35 -14.69 17.98
C PHE A 72 -11.89 -13.50 17.16
N TYR A 73 -12.45 -13.75 15.98
CA TYR A 73 -13.11 -12.70 15.19
C TYR A 73 -14.30 -12.08 15.95
N ASN A 74 -15.16 -12.89 16.57
CA ASN A 74 -16.30 -12.41 17.35
C ASN A 74 -15.85 -11.60 18.59
N LEU A 75 -14.74 -12.00 19.24
CA LEU A 75 -14.10 -11.20 20.29
C LEU A 75 -13.66 -9.81 19.76
N LEU A 76 -13.13 -9.74 18.54
CA LEU A 76 -12.76 -8.48 17.88
C LEU A 76 -13.96 -7.71 17.30
N GLY A 77 -15.13 -8.35 17.23
CA GLY A 77 -16.42 -7.77 16.82
C GLY A 77 -16.93 -6.64 17.73
N ILE A 78 -16.25 -6.36 18.85
CA ILE A 78 -16.44 -5.13 19.64
C ILE A 78 -16.36 -3.89 18.75
N PHE A 79 -15.58 -3.95 17.65
CA PHE A 79 -15.54 -2.95 16.60
C PHE A 79 -16.50 -3.30 15.45
N SER A 80 -17.81 -3.24 15.72
CA SER A 80 -18.88 -3.65 14.80
C SER A 80 -18.86 -2.94 13.44
N SER A 81 -18.28 -1.72 13.37
CA SER A 81 -18.09 -1.00 12.11
C SER A 81 -16.99 -1.61 11.23
N VAL A 82 -15.97 -2.23 11.83
CA VAL A 82 -14.82 -2.82 11.13
C VAL A 82 -15.06 -4.31 10.85
N PHE A 83 -15.71 -5.00 11.78
CA PHE A 83 -15.98 -6.44 11.72
C PHE A 83 -17.49 -6.68 11.86
N PRO A 84 -18.24 -6.82 10.75
CA PRO A 84 -19.65 -7.15 10.81
C PRO A 84 -19.90 -8.59 11.28
N ASP A 85 -21.04 -8.80 11.92
CA ASP A 85 -21.51 -10.11 12.37
C ASP A 85 -21.79 -11.03 11.17
N GLY A 86 -21.23 -12.24 11.19
CA GLY A 86 -21.34 -13.20 10.08
C GLY A 86 -20.17 -13.20 9.09
N GLY A 87 -19.13 -12.39 9.33
CA GLY A 87 -17.93 -12.32 8.48
C GLY A 87 -18.05 -11.25 7.39
N ILE A 88 -16.93 -10.92 6.75
CA ILE A 88 -16.89 -9.86 5.75
C ILE A 88 -17.33 -10.45 4.39
N ASP A 89 -18.56 -10.14 3.99
CA ASP A 89 -19.12 -10.59 2.71
C ASP A 89 -18.63 -9.71 1.55
N LYS A 90 -17.47 -10.07 1.01
CA LYS A 90 -16.86 -9.44 -0.17
C LYS A 90 -16.67 -10.45 -1.31
N GLY A 91 -17.33 -11.62 -1.25
CA GLY A 91 -17.25 -12.66 -2.29
C GLY A 91 -15.88 -13.34 -2.44
N HIS A 92 -15.13 -13.53 -1.34
CA HIS A 92 -13.81 -14.15 -1.36
C HIS A 92 -13.80 -15.51 -0.64
N HIS A 93 -12.95 -16.42 -1.14
CA HIS A 93 -12.65 -17.70 -0.49
C HIS A 93 -11.62 -17.47 0.62
N MET A 94 -11.58 -18.36 1.63
CA MET A 94 -10.65 -18.24 2.74
C MET A 94 -9.21 -18.50 2.25
N GLU A 95 -8.37 -17.47 2.26
CA GLU A 95 -6.96 -17.58 1.88
C GLU A 95 -6.06 -17.22 3.07
N LEU A 96 -5.59 -18.25 3.78
CA LEU A 96 -4.70 -18.07 4.94
C LEU A 96 -3.36 -17.40 4.58
N LEU A 97 -2.98 -17.38 3.29
CA LEU A 97 -1.76 -16.73 2.80
C LEU A 97 -1.71 -15.22 3.11
N TYR A 98 -2.88 -14.59 3.22
CA TYR A 98 -2.98 -13.17 3.61
C TYR A 98 -2.61 -12.90 5.08
N LEU A 99 -2.36 -13.95 5.88
CA LEU A 99 -1.79 -13.80 7.21
C LEU A 99 -0.39 -13.16 7.16
N LEU A 100 0.37 -13.37 6.09
CA LEU A 100 1.69 -12.74 5.88
C LEU A 100 1.59 -11.20 5.83
N PRO A 101 0.78 -10.59 4.92
CA PRO A 101 0.61 -9.15 4.92
C PRO A 101 -0.06 -8.61 6.20
N PHE A 102 -0.93 -9.40 6.87
CA PHE A 102 -1.47 -9.01 8.18
C PHE A 102 -0.39 -8.91 9.27
N ALA A 103 0.48 -9.93 9.38
CA ALA A 103 1.60 -9.94 10.31
C ALA A 103 2.57 -8.77 10.03
N LEU A 104 2.92 -8.55 8.76
CA LEU A 104 3.76 -7.42 8.34
C LEU A 104 3.10 -6.06 8.67
N GLY A 105 1.78 -5.94 8.50
CA GLY A 105 1.02 -4.75 8.86
C GLY A 105 1.08 -4.44 10.36
N ILE A 106 0.88 -5.46 11.21
CA ILE A 106 1.02 -5.33 12.67
C ILE A 106 2.45 -4.92 13.03
N MET A 107 3.45 -5.55 12.42
CA MET A 107 4.86 -5.24 12.62
C MET A 107 5.20 -3.78 12.29
N MET A 108 4.59 -3.20 11.26
CA MET A 108 4.75 -1.79 10.92
C MET A 108 4.02 -0.86 11.90
N LEU A 109 2.81 -1.20 12.35
CA LEU A 109 2.09 -0.42 13.37
C LEU A 109 2.84 -0.37 14.70
N LEU A 110 3.44 -1.48 15.12
CA LEU A 110 4.24 -1.56 16.34
C LEU A 110 5.52 -0.70 16.30
N SER A 111 5.94 -0.25 15.12
CA SER A 111 7.11 0.61 14.96
C SER A 111 6.92 2.05 15.48
N VAL A 112 5.68 2.46 15.76
CA VAL A 112 5.37 3.76 16.38
C VAL A 112 6.06 3.92 17.75
N SER A 113 6.37 2.81 18.43
CA SER A 113 7.22 2.82 19.62
C SER A 113 8.70 2.83 19.25
N SER A 114 9.46 3.75 19.85
CA SER A 114 10.92 3.87 19.65
C SER A 114 11.68 2.58 19.97
N LYS A 115 11.14 1.70 20.82
CA LYS A 115 11.75 0.39 21.15
C LYS A 115 11.51 -0.69 20.10
N LEU A 116 10.41 -0.64 19.35
CA LEU A 116 10.03 -1.66 18.35
C LEU A 116 10.28 -1.21 16.90
N SER A 117 10.96 -0.10 16.68
CA SER A 117 11.29 0.42 15.34
C SER A 117 12.04 -0.59 14.45
N TRP A 118 12.81 -1.52 15.03
CA TRP A 118 13.43 -2.63 14.28
C TRP A 118 12.41 -3.48 13.51
N MET A 119 11.20 -3.63 14.04
CA MET A 119 10.15 -4.49 13.47
C MET A 119 9.67 -3.98 12.10
N ALA A 120 9.71 -2.66 11.85
CA ALA A 120 9.36 -2.08 10.55
C ALA A 120 10.32 -2.48 9.42
N ARG A 121 11.55 -2.91 9.74
CA ARG A 121 12.56 -3.27 8.73
C ARG A 121 12.12 -4.46 7.87
N TRP A 122 11.33 -5.38 8.43
CA TRP A 122 10.75 -6.50 7.69
C TRP A 122 9.73 -6.04 6.65
N GLY A 123 8.87 -5.07 6.99
CA GLY A 123 7.91 -4.49 6.04
C GLY A 123 8.60 -3.73 4.90
N ILE A 124 9.67 -3.00 5.21
CA ILE A 124 10.51 -2.32 4.21
C ILE A 124 11.19 -3.36 3.30
N ALA A 125 11.78 -4.42 3.88
CA ALA A 125 12.41 -5.49 3.12
C ALA A 125 11.43 -6.19 2.16
N TYR A 126 10.20 -6.45 2.61
CA TYR A 126 9.14 -7.00 1.78
C TYR A 126 8.79 -6.06 0.60
N THR A 127 8.56 -4.77 0.89
CA THR A 127 8.19 -3.79 -0.14
C THR A 127 9.31 -3.60 -1.17
N VAL A 128 10.56 -3.51 -0.72
CA VAL A 128 11.74 -3.39 -1.60
C VAL A 128 11.95 -4.67 -2.40
N GLY A 129 11.79 -5.85 -1.79
CA GLY A 129 11.89 -7.14 -2.46
C GLY A 129 10.86 -7.31 -3.57
N MET A 130 9.60 -6.93 -3.34
CA MET A 130 8.58 -6.94 -4.39
C MET A 130 8.90 -5.96 -5.51
N ALA A 131 9.28 -4.72 -5.19
CA ALA A 131 9.61 -3.71 -6.19
C ALA A 131 10.82 -4.12 -7.04
N ALA A 132 11.86 -4.67 -6.41
CA ALA A 132 13.04 -5.19 -7.09
C ALA A 132 12.69 -6.41 -7.96
N GLY A 133 11.88 -7.33 -7.46
CA GLY A 133 11.41 -8.50 -8.21
C GLY A 133 10.63 -8.09 -9.47
N LEU A 134 9.62 -7.23 -9.32
CA LEU A 134 8.81 -6.75 -10.44
C LEU A 134 9.67 -6.04 -11.51
N ARG A 135 10.63 -5.22 -11.07
CA ARG A 135 11.58 -4.55 -11.96
C ARG A 135 12.55 -5.53 -12.64
N ALA A 136 13.02 -6.55 -11.93
CA ALA A 136 13.87 -7.60 -12.49
C ALA A 136 13.12 -8.38 -13.58
N TYR A 137 11.86 -8.77 -13.35
CA TYR A 137 11.02 -9.39 -14.38
C TYR A 137 10.83 -8.48 -15.59
N GLY A 138 10.57 -7.19 -15.36
CA GLY A 138 10.46 -6.20 -16.45
C GLY A 138 11.75 -6.12 -17.28
N PHE A 139 12.91 -6.07 -16.62
CA PHE A 139 14.22 -6.04 -17.28
C PHE A 139 14.52 -7.32 -18.07
N LEU A 140 14.21 -8.49 -17.52
CA LEU A 140 14.38 -9.77 -18.22
C LEU A 140 13.51 -9.84 -19.48
N ASN A 141 12.25 -9.38 -19.38
CA ASN A 141 11.31 -9.44 -20.49
C ASN A 141 11.62 -8.43 -21.61
N SER A 142 12.04 -7.20 -21.27
CA SER A 142 12.28 -6.15 -22.27
C SER A 142 13.69 -6.22 -22.86
N ASN A 143 14.70 -6.37 -22.00
CA ASN A 143 16.08 -6.18 -22.39
C ASN A 143 16.75 -7.50 -22.72
N VAL A 144 16.62 -8.51 -21.85
CA VAL A 144 17.32 -9.79 -22.05
C VAL A 144 16.69 -10.61 -23.18
N LEU A 145 15.36 -10.77 -23.20
CA LEU A 145 14.69 -11.46 -24.31
C LEU A 145 14.82 -10.71 -25.65
N GLY A 146 14.79 -9.37 -25.63
CA GLY A 146 15.03 -8.55 -26.82
C GLY A 146 16.45 -8.72 -27.36
N GLN A 147 17.45 -8.73 -26.47
CA GLN A 147 18.85 -8.94 -26.82
C GLN A 147 19.11 -10.36 -27.33
N ILE A 148 18.57 -11.39 -26.68
CA ILE A 148 18.73 -12.80 -27.13
C ILE A 148 18.11 -12.99 -28.52
N LYS A 149 16.92 -12.46 -28.77
CA LYS A 149 16.27 -12.54 -30.09
C LYS A 149 17.07 -11.79 -31.16
N GLY A 150 17.62 -10.62 -30.84
CA GLY A 150 18.46 -9.83 -31.75
C GLY A 150 19.77 -10.55 -32.12
N SER A 151 20.45 -11.14 -31.15
CA SER A 151 21.67 -11.93 -31.38
C SER A 151 21.38 -13.27 -32.07
N ALA A 152 20.27 -13.93 -31.74
CA ALA A 152 19.89 -15.20 -32.39
C ALA A 152 19.50 -14.99 -33.87
N PHE A 153 18.80 -13.90 -34.21
CA PHE A 153 18.46 -13.58 -35.61
C PHE A 153 19.70 -13.35 -36.48
N GLN A 154 20.78 -12.78 -35.93
CA GLN A 154 22.05 -12.64 -36.64
C GLN A 154 22.78 -13.97 -36.89
N ILE A 155 22.53 -14.99 -36.07
CA ILE A 155 23.19 -16.31 -36.19
C ILE A 155 22.45 -17.21 -37.19
N PHE A 156 21.12 -17.13 -37.26
CA PHE A 156 20.31 -17.95 -38.18
C PHE A 156 20.07 -17.31 -39.55
N ASN A 157 20.47 -16.05 -39.75
CA ASN A 157 20.40 -15.34 -41.02
C ASN A 157 21.79 -14.86 -41.46
N SER A 158 22.70 -15.83 -41.59
CA SER A 158 24.08 -15.64 -42.07
C SER A 158 24.19 -15.54 -43.59
N ASP A 159 23.14 -15.06 -44.28
CA ASP A 159 23.07 -14.95 -45.74
C ASP A 159 23.16 -13.50 -46.26
N LEU A 160 23.53 -12.54 -45.40
CA LEU A 160 23.83 -11.19 -45.86
C LEU A 160 25.34 -11.07 -46.18
N PRO A 161 25.70 -10.81 -47.45
CA PRO A 161 27.09 -10.81 -47.88
C PRO A 161 27.83 -9.68 -47.19
N PHE A 162 29.02 -9.99 -46.65
CA PHE A 162 29.95 -9.03 -46.04
C PHE A 162 30.44 -7.93 -47.02
N PHE A 163 29.94 -7.91 -48.27
CA PHE A 163 30.38 -7.05 -49.36
C PHE A 163 29.42 -5.90 -49.76
N ALA A 164 28.35 -5.62 -49.03
CA ALA A 164 27.46 -4.49 -49.35
C ALA A 164 27.93 -3.11 -48.81
N LEU A 165 29.20 -2.98 -48.42
CA LEU A 165 29.83 -1.73 -47.97
C LEU A 165 31.01 -1.36 -48.89
N ALA A 166 30.67 -1.07 -50.15
CA ALA A 166 31.44 -0.21 -51.03
C ALA A 166 30.52 0.91 -51.55
#